data_AF-A0A1F8ATV6-F1
#
_entry.id   AF-A0A1F8ATV6-F1
#
_cell.length_a   1.000
_cell.length_b   1.000
_cell.length_c   1.000
_cell.angle_alpha   90.00
_cell.angle_beta   90.00
_cell.angle_gamma   90.00
#
_symmetry.space_group_name_H-M   'P 1'
#
loop_
_entity.id
_entity.type
_entity.pdbx_description
1 polymer ?
#
loop_
_entity_poly.entity_id
_entity_poly.type
_entity_poly.pdbx_seq_one_letter_code
_entity_poly.pdbx_strand_id
1 'polypeptide(L)' 'MNDLGLAGLSVFGVLKFGFVLVFALYVVFAIVVVRQVNLMGETLKIGLDKILRVVSLLHFALVATLFLLALVVL' A
#
# COMPACT_ATOMS: atom_id res chain seq x y z
N MET A 1 -14.15 9.43 28.70
CA MET A 1 -12.87 8.72 28.88
C MET A 1 -12.26 8.45 27.51
N ASN A 2 -11.51 9.42 26.96
CA ASN A 2 -10.29 9.25 26.13
C ASN A 2 -9.86 10.59 25.50
N ASP A 3 -9.79 11.64 26.33
CA ASP A 3 -9.21 12.94 25.96
C ASP A 3 -7.73 13.00 26.35
N LEU A 4 -6.99 11.90 26.15
CA LEU A 4 -5.52 11.92 26.21
C LEU A 4 -5.01 12.46 24.87
N GLY A 5 -5.37 13.70 24.56
CA GLY A 5 -5.00 14.38 23.33
C GLY A 5 -3.67 15.09 23.47
N LEU A 6 -2.71 14.73 22.61
CA LEU A 6 -1.65 15.66 22.22
C LEU A 6 -2.33 16.74 21.35
N ALA A 7 -2.35 17.99 21.83
CA ALA A 7 -2.84 19.16 21.08
C ALA A 7 -4.31 19.11 20.60
N GLY A 8 -5.24 18.54 21.38
CA GLY A 8 -6.68 18.58 21.07
C GLY A 8 -7.14 17.58 20.00
N LEU A 9 -6.24 16.76 19.47
CA LEU A 9 -6.58 15.61 18.63
C LEU A 9 -6.85 14.38 19.51
N SER A 10 -7.97 13.70 19.26
CA SER A 10 -8.21 12.39 19.89
C SER A 10 -7.16 11.38 19.43
N VAL A 11 -6.76 10.47 20.31
CA VAL A 11 -5.79 9.40 19.99
C VAL A 11 -6.20 8.65 18.71
N PHE A 12 -7.49 8.38 18.55
CA PHE A 12 -8.05 7.73 17.36
C PHE A 12 -7.91 8.59 16.09
N GLY A 13 -8.05 9.91 16.18
CA GLY A 13 -7.84 10.82 15.04
C GLY A 13 -6.40 10.78 14.53
N VAL A 14 -5.42 10.79 15.46
CA VAL A 14 -4.00 10.66 15.12
C VAL A 14 -3.71 9.32 14.43
N LEU A 15 -4.28 8.22 14.96
CA LEU A 15 -4.10 6.89 14.38
C LEU A 15 -4.68 6.80 12.96
N LYS A 16 -5.90 7.31 12.73
CA LYS A 16 -6.54 7.33 11.41
C LYS A 16 -5.66 8.02 10.37
N PHE A 17 -5.17 9.21 10.69
CA PHE A 17 -4.26 9.96 9.81
C PHE A 17 -2.95 9.20 9.56
N GLY A 18 -2.37 8.62 10.61
CA GLY A 18 -1.15 7.81 10.49
C GLY A 18 -1.32 6.60 9.57
N PHE A 19 -2.44 5.89 9.65
CA PHE A 19 -2.74 4.76 8.77
C PHE A 19 -2.94 5.20 7.31
N VAL A 20 -3.64 6.30 7.05
CA VAL A 20 -3.78 6.84 5.69
C VAL A 20 -2.41 7.16 5.09
N LEU A 21 -1.51 7.77 5.87
CA LEU A 21 -0.14 8.05 5.44
C LEU A 21 0.62 6.76 5.11
N VAL A 22 0.52 5.74 5.97
CA VAL A 22 1.15 4.43 5.73
C VAL A 22 0.61 3.77 4.46
N PHE A 23 -0.70 3.81 4.22
CA PHE A 23 -1.28 3.28 2.99
C PHE A 23 -0.80 4.03 1.75
N ALA A 24 -0.66 5.37 1.82
CA ALA A 24 -0.12 6.16 0.71
C ALA A 24 1.33 5.75 0.38
N LEU A 25 2.17 5.56 1.40
CA LEU A 25 3.53 5.04 1.21
C LEU A 25 3.52 3.61 0.65
N TYR A 26 2.57 2.78 1.09
CA TYR A 26 2.42 1.41 0.61
C TYR A 26 2.00 1.34 -0.87
N VAL A 27 1.20 2.29 -1.35
CA VAL A 27 0.89 2.44 -2.79
C VAL A 27 2.17 2.73 -3.59
N VAL A 28 3.01 3.66 -3.12
CA VAL A 28 4.30 3.95 -3.77
C VAL A 28 5.19 2.70 -3.78
N PHE A 29 5.25 1.98 -2.67
CA PHE A 29 5.97 0.71 -2.58
C PHE A 29 5.44 -0.31 -3.59
N ALA A 30 4.12 -0.47 -3.73
CA ALA A 30 3.53 -1.41 -4.68
C ALA A 30 3.87 -1.05 -6.15
N ILE A 31 3.93 0.24 -6.51
CA ILE A 31 4.43 0.68 -7.83
C ILE A 31 5.88 0.23 -8.05
N VAL A 32 6.73 0.42 -7.04
CA VAL A 32 8.13 -0.04 -7.08
C VAL A 32 8.20 -1.55 -7.26
N VAL A 33 7.39 -2.33 -6.53
CA VAL A 33 7.34 -3.79 -6.65
C VAL A 33 7.00 -4.22 -8.09
N VAL A 34 6.00 -3.61 -8.73
CA VAL A 34 5.66 -3.92 -10.13
C VAL A 34 6.86 -3.67 -11.05
N ARG A 35 7.57 -2.55 -10.86
CA ARG A 35 8.80 -2.25 -11.62
C ARG A 35 9.88 -3.31 -11.38
N GLN A 36 10.10 -3.70 -10.13
CA GLN A 36 11.10 -4.70 -9.77
C GLN A 36 10.79 -6.08 -10.35
N VAL A 37 9.53 -6.50 -10.33
CA VAL A 37 9.09 -7.78 -10.92
C VAL A 37 9.37 -7.80 -12.42
N ASN A 38 9.14 -6.68 -13.12
CA ASN A 38 9.44 -6.57 -14.55
C ASN A 38 10.94 -6.69 -14.85
N LEU A 39 11.78 -5.96 -14.11
CA LEU A 39 13.25 -5.98 -14.26
C LEU A 39 13.88 -7.33 -13.89
N MET A 40 13.38 -7.95 -12.81
CA MET A 40 13.89 -9.26 -12.36
C MET A 40 13.51 -10.38 -13.32
N GLY A 41 12.30 -10.34 -13.90
CA GLY A 41 11.88 -11.33 -14.90
C GLY A 41 12.81 -11.36 -16.11
N GLU A 42 13.23 -10.18 -16.60
CA GLU A 42 14.19 -10.08 -17.72
C GLU A 42 15.58 -10.65 -17.38
N THR A 43 15.96 -10.62 -16.10
CA THR A 43 17.26 -11.07 -15.61
C THR A 43 17.29 -12.57 -15.34
N LEU A 44 16.31 -13.08 -14.60
CA LEU A 44 16.31 -14.46 -14.13
C LEU A 44 15.82 -15.44 -15.20
N LYS A 45 15.08 -14.96 -16.22
CA LYS A 45 14.51 -15.76 -17.32
C LYS A 45 13.86 -17.05 -16.82
N ILE A 46 13.16 -16.94 -15.70
CA ILE A 46 12.46 -18.06 -15.09
C ILE A 46 11.12 -18.24 -15.80
N GLY A 47 10.69 -19.48 -16.04
CA GLY A 47 9.42 -19.77 -16.72
C GLY A 47 8.16 -19.23 -16.02
N LEU A 48 8.31 -18.57 -14.86
CA LEU A 48 7.26 -17.99 -14.04
C LEU A 48 7.06 -16.48 -14.26
N ASP A 49 7.85 -15.82 -15.11
CA ASP A 49 7.82 -14.36 -15.30
C ASP A 49 6.41 -13.81 -15.55
N LYS A 50 5.63 -14.48 -16.42
CA LYS A 50 4.26 -14.07 -16.73
C LYS A 50 3.34 -14.13 -15.52
N ILE A 51 3.45 -15.18 -14.70
CA ILE A 51 2.66 -15.36 -13.49
C ILE A 51 3.01 -14.28 -12.47
N LEU A 52 4.32 -14.06 -12.23
CA LEU A 52 4.79 -13.05 -11.29
C LEU A 52 4.36 -11.64 -11.69
N ARG A 53 4.41 -11.31 -13.00
CA ARG A 53 3.89 -10.03 -13.52
C ARG A 53 2.40 -9.86 -13.22
N VAL A 54 1.57 -10.87 -13.48
CA VAL A 54 0.13 -10.81 -13.17
C VAL A 54 -0.11 -10.65 -11.67
N VAL A 55 0.57 -11.43 -10.83
CA VAL A 55 0.44 -11.34 -9.36
C VAL A 55 0.84 -9.95 -8.86
N SER A 56 1.90 -9.35 -9.41
CA SER A 56 2.33 -8.00 -9.04
C SER A 56 1.29 -6.93 -9.38
N LEU A 57 0.62 -7.06 -10.53
CA LEU A 57 -0.44 -6.13 -10.94
C LEU A 57 -1.69 -6.30 -10.07
N LEU A 58 -2.07 -7.54 -9.73
CA LEU A 58 -3.17 -7.82 -8.82
C LEU A 58 -2.91 -7.28 -7.41
N HIS A 59 -1.68 -7.47 -6.90
CA HIS A 59 -1.25 -6.88 -5.63
C HIS A 59 -1.36 -5.36 -5.65
N PHE A 60 -0.85 -4.70 -6.70
CA PHE A 60 -0.98 -3.24 -6.85
C PHE A 60 -2.46 -2.79 -6.89
N ALA A 61 -3.31 -3.47 -7.65
CA ALA A 61 -4.73 -3.15 -7.73
C ALA A 61 -5.43 -3.27 -6.36
N LEU A 62 -5.11 -4.32 -5.60
CA LEU A 62 -5.64 -4.52 -4.24
C LEU A 62 -5.16 -3.42 -3.29
N VAL A 63 -3.88 -3.06 -3.35
CA VAL A 63 -3.31 -1.96 -2.55
C VAL A 63 -3.96 -0.62 -2.87
N ALA A 64 -4.11 -0.29 -4.15
CA ALA A 64 -4.78 0.93 -4.58
C ALA A 64 -6.24 0.97 -4.07
N THR A 65 -6.95 -0.16 -4.17
CA THR A 65 -8.33 -0.27 -3.67
C THR A 65 -8.41 -0.10 -2.16
N LEU A 66 -7.51 -0.73 -1.39
CA LEU A 66 -7.47 -0.58 0.06
C LEU A 66 -7.14 0.84 0.49
N PHE A 67 -6.25 1.54 -0.22
CA PHE A 67 -5.98 2.95 0.05
C PHE A 67 -7.21 3.83 -0.20
N LEU A 68 -7.92 3.62 -1.32
CA LEU A 68 -9.16 4.34 -1.60
C LEU A 68 -10.23 4.07 -0.53
N LEU A 69 -10.36 2.82 -0.07
CA LEU A 69 -11.24 2.47 1.04
C LEU A 69 -10.83 3.15 2.35
N ALA A 70 -9.53 3.24 2.64
CA ALA A 70 -9.04 3.92 3.82
C ALA A 70 -9.42 5.41 3.84
N LEU A 71 -9.46 6.10 2.69
CA LEU A 71 -9.88 7.50 2.62
C LEU A 71 -11.36 7.74 2.95
N VAL A 72 -12.20 6.71 2.79
CA VAL A 72 -13.66 6.82 3.00
C VAL A 72 -14.07 6.27 4.36
N VAL A 73 -13.43 5.17 4.79
CA VAL A 73 -13.85 4.40 5.98
C VAL A 73 -13.13 4.85 7.25
N LEU A 74 -11.87 5.25 7.15
CA LEU A 74 -11.00 5.52 8.30
C LEU A 74 -11.05 6.98 8.73
#